data_AF-A0A485K749-F1
#
_entry.id   AF-A0A485K749-F1
#
_cell.length_a   1.000
_cell.length_b   1.000
_cell.length_c   1.000
_cell.angle_alpha   90.00
_cell.angle_beta   90.00
_cell.angle_gamma   90.00
#
_symmetry.space_group_name_H-M   'P 1'
#
loop_
_entity.id
_entity.type
_entity.pdbx_description
1 polymer ?
#
loop_
_entity_poly.entity_id
_entity_poly.type
_entity_poly.pdbx_seq_one_letter_code
_entity_poly.pdbx_strand_id
1 'polypeptide(L)'
;MFLAAVSRPRFDINMKCIFDGKIGVWPFVEQSSAARSSKNRPKGTMLTTTVSVDSEVYTNMIVDHVIPAIKSKMPRCTQRRGVIIQQDNATPHRCVSTEMLKASRIHGVKVSNQPPNSPDFNVLDLGFFNSIQSLQHQKMTQTVEDLIGAVENAFHEMPADTLARTFVSLQSAMVKSIELHGMRDYKLSHLKKTGSVVGLSKTSLECPIAMYTDAINNLNSLD
;
A
#
# COMPACT_ATOMS: atom_id res chain seq x y z
N MET A 1 4.62 11.24 -8.65
CA MET A 1 3.72 10.42 -7.82
C MET A 1 4.01 8.95 -8.09
N PHE A 2 3.82 8.06 -7.12
CA PHE A 2 4.03 6.61 -7.30
C PHE A 2 2.77 5.85 -6.92
N LEU A 3 2.50 4.75 -7.63
CA LEU A 3 1.63 3.70 -7.13
C LEU A 3 2.50 2.66 -6.41
N ALA A 4 2.13 2.27 -5.20
CA ALA A 4 2.78 1.18 -4.49
C ALA A 4 1.78 0.09 -4.16
N ALA A 5 2.24 -1.16 -4.24
CA ALA A 5 1.48 -2.32 -3.80
C ALA A 5 2.32 -3.12 -2.81
N VAL A 6 1.73 -3.38 -1.64
CA VAL A 6 2.32 -4.19 -0.58
C VAL A 6 1.30 -5.13 0.02
N SER A 7 1.79 -6.19 0.64
CA SER A 7 1.02 -7.18 1.38
C SER A 7 1.74 -7.50 2.68
N ARG A 8 1.06 -8.17 3.60
CA ARG A 8 1.66 -8.53 4.88
C ARG A 8 2.83 -9.50 4.66
N PRO A 9 4.04 -9.19 5.15
CA PRO A 9 5.16 -10.12 5.10
C PRO A 9 4.85 -11.42 5.84
N ARG A 10 5.51 -12.51 5.46
CA ARG A 10 5.37 -13.83 6.07
C ARG A 10 6.72 -14.36 6.49
N PHE A 11 6.71 -15.02 7.64
CA PHE A 11 7.88 -15.60 8.26
C PHE A 11 7.61 -17.08 8.54
N ASP A 12 8.64 -17.91 8.50
CA ASP A 12 8.56 -19.29 8.96
C ASP A 12 8.59 -19.36 10.51
N ILE A 13 8.55 -20.57 11.05
CA ILE A 13 8.57 -20.82 12.50
C ILE A 13 9.86 -20.31 13.18
N ASN A 14 10.95 -20.16 12.42
CA ASN A 14 12.25 -19.66 12.89
C ASN A 14 12.40 -18.15 12.65
N MET A 15 11.30 -17.43 12.34
CA MET A 15 11.29 -16.01 12.01
C MET A 15 12.09 -15.64 10.76
N LYS A 16 12.38 -16.59 9.86
CA LYS A 16 12.98 -16.29 8.57
C LYS A 16 11.91 -15.80 7.61
N CYS A 17 12.15 -14.66 6.97
CA CYS A 17 11.25 -14.10 5.97
C CYS A 17 11.14 -15.03 4.75
N ILE A 18 9.92 -15.52 4.47
CA ILE A 18 9.59 -16.35 3.29
C ILE A 18 8.86 -15.55 2.21
N PHE A 19 8.30 -14.40 2.57
CA PHE A 19 7.68 -13.44 1.64
C PHE A 19 7.76 -12.07 2.29
N ASP A 20 8.44 -11.12 1.65
CA ASP A 20 8.74 -9.81 2.24
C ASP A 20 7.59 -8.80 2.15
N GLY A 21 6.47 -9.19 1.53
CA GLY A 21 5.30 -8.33 1.38
C GLY A 21 5.40 -7.31 0.23
N LYS A 22 6.55 -7.19 -0.44
CA LYS A 22 6.77 -6.15 -1.45
C LYS A 22 6.28 -6.61 -2.82
N ILE A 23 5.21 -6.01 -3.35
CA ILE A 23 4.68 -6.35 -4.68
C ILE A 23 5.30 -5.46 -5.75
N GLY A 24 5.25 -4.15 -5.58
CA GLY A 24 5.94 -3.22 -6.47
C GLY A 24 5.71 -1.75 -6.13
N VAL A 25 6.48 -0.90 -6.79
CA VAL A 25 6.35 0.55 -6.77
C VAL A 25 6.57 1.04 -8.21
N TRP A 26 5.70 1.92 -8.69
CA TRP A 26 5.69 2.37 -10.08
C TRP A 26 5.50 3.89 -10.14
N PRO A 27 6.43 4.64 -10.78
CA PRO A 27 6.26 6.07 -10.98
C PRO A 27 5.20 6.37 -12.04
N PHE A 28 4.40 7.41 -11.82
CA PHE A 28 3.56 7.99 -12.87
C PHE A 28 4.37 9.04 -13.65
N VAL A 29 5.10 8.56 -14.65
CA VAL A 29 5.95 9.38 -15.51
C VAL A 29 5.86 8.94 -16.97
N GLU A 30 6.18 9.87 -17.86
CA GLU A 30 6.39 9.63 -19.28
C GLU A 30 7.76 10.15 -19.68
N GLN A 31 8.36 9.54 -20.71
CA GLN A 31 9.56 10.08 -21.33
C GLN A 31 9.18 10.86 -22.58
N SER A 32 9.54 12.14 -22.63
CA SER A 32 9.28 13.02 -23.75
C SER A 32 10.55 13.76 -24.19
N SER A 33 10.67 14.08 -25.47
CA SER A 33 11.81 14.87 -25.96
C SER A 33 11.58 16.36 -25.70
N ALA A 34 12.60 17.07 -25.20
CA ALA A 34 12.54 18.51 -24.95
C ALA A 34 12.16 19.28 -26.23
N ALA A 35 10.97 19.91 -26.23
CA ALA A 35 10.44 20.61 -27.39
C ALA A 35 11.19 21.92 -27.71
N ARG A 36 11.81 22.55 -26.70
CA ARG A 36 12.55 23.81 -26.81
C ARG A 36 13.94 23.66 -26.21
N SER A 37 14.92 24.30 -26.82
CA SER A 37 16.25 24.45 -26.24
C SER A 37 16.23 25.47 -25.10
N SER A 38 16.97 25.19 -24.04
CA SER A 38 17.29 26.12 -22.95
C SER A 38 18.79 26.10 -22.68
N LYS A 39 19.29 27.05 -21.89
CA LYS A 39 20.72 27.15 -21.53
C LYS A 39 21.31 25.83 -21.00
N ASN A 40 20.51 25.01 -20.32
CA ASN A 40 20.95 23.77 -19.69
C ASN A 40 20.45 22.50 -20.41
N ARG A 41 19.62 22.63 -21.47
CA ARG A 41 18.97 21.49 -22.14
C ARG A 41 18.80 21.76 -23.63
N PRO A 42 19.60 21.12 -24.50
CA PRO A 42 19.36 21.12 -25.93
C PRO A 42 17.97 20.60 -26.29
N LYS A 43 17.43 21.05 -27.43
CA LYS A 43 16.20 20.48 -27.98
C LYS A 43 16.44 19.00 -28.30
N GLY A 44 15.47 18.14 -27.98
CA GLY A 44 15.57 16.69 -28.22
C GLY A 44 16.12 15.87 -27.05
N THR A 45 16.62 16.49 -25.96
CA THR A 45 16.99 15.76 -24.74
C THR A 45 15.78 15.01 -24.18
N MET A 46 15.93 13.72 -23.87
CA MET A 46 14.87 12.94 -23.21
C MET A 46 14.64 13.48 -21.80
N LEU A 47 13.39 13.80 -21.48
CA LEU A 47 12.94 14.34 -20.21
C LEU A 47 11.92 13.39 -19.61
N THR A 48 12.11 13.06 -18.34
CA THR A 48 11.08 12.40 -17.56
C THR A 48 10.13 13.46 -17.00
N THR A 49 8.88 13.42 -17.43
CA THR A 49 7.82 14.32 -16.97
C THR A 49 6.77 13.55 -16.18
N THR A 50 6.20 14.19 -15.15
CA THR A 50 5.14 13.58 -14.35
C THR A 50 3.83 13.58 -15.12
N VAL A 51 3.10 12.47 -15.04
CA VAL A 51 1.79 12.32 -15.66
C VAL A 51 0.70 12.55 -14.62
N SER A 52 -0.35 13.29 -14.98
CA SER A 52 -1.55 13.41 -14.15
C SER A 52 -2.30 12.09 -14.15
N VAL A 53 -2.71 11.61 -12.97
CA VAL A 53 -3.40 10.31 -12.86
C VAL A 53 -4.89 10.52 -12.96
N ASP A 54 -5.43 10.19 -14.12
CA ASP A 54 -6.86 10.00 -14.32
C ASP A 54 -7.24 8.52 -14.19
N SER A 55 -8.52 8.23 -14.42
CA SER A 55 -9.08 6.89 -14.33
C SER A 55 -8.44 5.90 -15.32
N GLU A 56 -8.06 6.36 -16.52
CA GLU A 56 -7.47 5.50 -17.55
C GLU A 56 -6.03 5.14 -17.17
N VAL A 57 -5.21 6.14 -16.83
CA VAL A 57 -3.84 5.96 -16.36
C VAL A 57 -3.80 5.05 -15.13
N TYR A 58 -4.72 5.24 -14.18
CA TYR A 58 -4.81 4.38 -13.00
C TYR A 58 -5.21 2.95 -13.34
N THR A 59 -6.22 2.76 -14.20
CA THR A 59 -6.68 1.45 -14.64
C THR A 59 -5.56 0.65 -15.31
N ASN A 60 -4.87 1.28 -16.27
CA ASN A 60 -3.76 0.64 -16.98
C ASN A 60 -2.64 0.27 -16.00
N MET A 61 -2.34 1.13 -15.02
CA MET A 61 -1.35 0.81 -13.99
C MET A 61 -1.74 -0.43 -13.17
N ILE A 62 -3.02 -0.58 -12.81
CA ILE A 62 -3.50 -1.78 -12.10
C ILE A 62 -3.41 -3.04 -12.97
N VAL A 63 -3.91 -2.96 -14.21
CA VAL A 63 -4.04 -4.10 -15.12
C VAL A 63 -2.68 -4.57 -15.65
N ASP A 64 -1.82 -3.65 -16.04
CA ASP A 64 -0.58 -3.95 -16.75
C ASP A 64 0.61 -4.16 -15.80
N HIS A 65 0.54 -3.61 -14.57
CA HIS A 65 1.65 -3.68 -13.62
C HIS A 65 1.28 -4.39 -12.31
N VAL A 66 0.26 -3.91 -11.58
CA VAL A 66 -0.05 -4.44 -10.24
C VAL A 66 -0.50 -5.89 -10.30
N ILE A 67 -1.46 -6.23 -11.16
CA ILE A 67 -2.02 -7.58 -11.24
C ILE A 67 -0.99 -8.62 -11.70
N PRO A 68 -0.16 -8.36 -12.74
CA PRO A 68 0.95 -9.22 -13.09
C PRO A 68 1.95 -9.40 -11.95
N ALA A 69 2.29 -8.32 -11.23
CA ALA A 69 3.19 -8.40 -10.08
C ALA A 69 2.61 -9.24 -8.93
N ILE A 70 1.30 -9.13 -8.66
CA ILE A 70 0.59 -9.99 -7.69
C ILE A 70 0.74 -11.46 -8.09
N LYS A 71 0.42 -11.81 -9.35
CA LYS A 71 0.49 -13.19 -9.85
C LYS A 71 1.91 -13.76 -9.79
N SER A 72 2.91 -12.91 -10.05
CA SER A 72 4.33 -13.30 -10.04
C SER A 72 4.89 -13.47 -8.63
N LYS A 73 4.64 -12.50 -7.73
CA LYS A 73 5.34 -12.42 -6.44
C LYS A 73 4.55 -12.97 -5.25
N MET A 74 3.21 -12.97 -5.27
CA MET A 74 2.45 -13.45 -4.12
C MET A 74 2.58 -14.97 -3.96
N PRO A 75 2.64 -15.50 -2.72
CA PRO A 75 2.62 -16.94 -2.49
C PRO A 75 1.39 -17.62 -3.10
N ARG A 76 1.57 -18.76 -3.77
CA ARG A 76 0.50 -19.51 -4.46
C ARG A 76 -0.69 -19.84 -3.55
N CYS A 77 -0.44 -20.14 -2.27
CA CYS A 77 -1.51 -20.40 -1.31
C CYS A 77 -2.42 -19.18 -1.07
N THR A 78 -1.89 -17.96 -1.17
CA THR A 78 -2.67 -16.71 -1.11
C THR A 78 -3.52 -16.55 -2.35
N GLN A 79 -2.90 -16.73 -3.52
CA GLN A 79 -3.59 -16.56 -4.80
C GLN A 79 -4.80 -17.50 -4.92
N ARG A 80 -4.68 -18.74 -4.43
CA ARG A 80 -5.77 -19.72 -4.39
C ARG A 80 -6.96 -19.32 -3.51
N ARG A 81 -6.72 -18.53 -2.45
CA ARG A 81 -7.79 -18.01 -1.57
C ARG A 81 -8.49 -16.78 -2.15
N GLY A 82 -7.93 -16.20 -3.21
CA GLY A 82 -8.32 -14.91 -3.74
C GLY A 82 -7.53 -13.78 -3.10
N VAL A 83 -7.12 -12.82 -3.92
CA VAL A 83 -6.43 -11.59 -3.50
C VAL A 83 -7.44 -10.45 -3.50
N ILE A 84 -7.38 -9.59 -2.49
CA ILE A 84 -8.15 -8.35 -2.43
C ILE A 84 -7.15 -7.20 -2.56
N ILE A 85 -7.32 -6.38 -3.59
CA ILE A 85 -6.67 -5.08 -3.71
C ILE A 85 -7.52 -4.09 -2.91
N GLN A 86 -6.93 -3.50 -1.88
CA GLN A 86 -7.53 -2.38 -1.17
C GLN A 86 -7.07 -1.07 -1.82
N GLN A 87 -8.00 -0.14 -2.03
CA GLN A 87 -7.73 1.20 -2.54
C GLN A 87 -8.55 2.25 -1.78
N ASP A 88 -8.16 3.53 -1.90
CA ASP A 88 -8.96 4.64 -1.38
C ASP A 88 -10.09 5.04 -2.35
N ASN A 89 -10.89 6.05 -1.97
CA ASN A 89 -12.02 6.54 -2.77
C ASN A 89 -11.68 7.74 -3.67
N ALA A 90 -10.40 7.98 -3.97
CA ALA A 90 -10.01 9.02 -4.92
C ALA A 90 -10.73 8.81 -6.26
N THR A 91 -11.09 9.92 -6.92
CA THR A 91 -11.91 9.89 -8.14
C THR A 91 -11.39 8.91 -9.21
N PRO A 92 -10.07 8.86 -9.51
CA PRO A 92 -9.53 7.91 -10.47
C PRO A 92 -9.71 6.44 -10.08
N HIS A 93 -9.79 6.11 -8.79
CA HIS A 93 -9.81 4.71 -8.34
C HIS A 93 -11.17 4.03 -8.54
N ARG A 94 -12.24 4.84 -8.66
CA ARG A 94 -13.62 4.34 -8.80
C ARG A 94 -13.87 3.50 -10.05
N CYS A 95 -13.03 3.65 -11.08
CA CYS A 95 -13.15 2.87 -12.31
C CYS A 95 -12.65 1.42 -12.17
N VAL A 96 -11.78 1.14 -11.19
CA VAL A 96 -11.23 -0.19 -10.95
C VAL A 96 -12.11 -0.89 -9.93
N SER A 97 -12.95 -1.82 -10.41
CA SER A 97 -13.86 -2.62 -9.59
C SER A 97 -13.68 -4.12 -9.83
N THR A 98 -14.21 -4.94 -8.92
CA THR A 98 -14.20 -6.40 -9.09
C THR A 98 -14.93 -6.82 -10.38
N GLU A 99 -16.00 -6.11 -10.73
CA GLU A 99 -16.82 -6.32 -11.91
C GLU A 99 -16.03 -5.98 -13.18
N MET A 100 -15.32 -4.86 -13.19
CA MET A 100 -14.44 -4.44 -14.29
C MET A 100 -13.33 -5.47 -14.53
N LEU A 101 -12.67 -5.96 -13.47
CA LEU A 101 -11.64 -6.98 -13.58
C LEU A 101 -12.21 -8.29 -14.17
N LYS A 102 -13.39 -8.72 -13.71
CA LYS A 102 -14.06 -9.91 -14.25
C LYS A 102 -14.42 -9.74 -15.73
N ALA A 103 -14.94 -8.59 -16.14
CA ALA A 103 -15.25 -8.29 -17.53
C ALA A 103 -14.00 -8.35 -18.42
N SER A 104 -12.85 -7.97 -17.87
CA SER A 104 -11.53 -8.06 -18.51
C SER A 104 -10.88 -9.46 -18.40
N ARG A 105 -11.64 -10.49 -18.01
CA ARG A 105 -11.18 -11.89 -17.81
C ARG A 105 -10.07 -12.05 -16.78
N ILE A 106 -9.99 -11.13 -15.82
CA ILE A 106 -9.07 -11.21 -14.69
C ILE A 106 -9.79 -11.87 -13.53
N HIS A 107 -9.39 -13.10 -13.22
CA HIS A 107 -9.94 -13.89 -12.11
C HIS A 107 -8.95 -13.99 -10.94
N GLY A 108 -9.47 -14.32 -9.75
CA GLY A 108 -8.67 -14.53 -8.54
C GLY A 108 -8.24 -13.24 -7.82
N VAL A 109 -8.59 -12.07 -8.37
CA VAL A 109 -8.37 -10.75 -7.77
C VAL A 109 -9.72 -10.04 -7.62
N LYS A 110 -9.94 -9.47 -6.45
CA LYS A 110 -11.08 -8.60 -6.13
C LYS A 110 -10.55 -7.24 -5.71
N VAL A 111 -11.42 -6.24 -5.76
CA VAL A 111 -11.12 -4.87 -5.34
C VAL A 111 -12.07 -4.50 -4.21
N SER A 112 -11.53 -3.86 -3.19
CA SER A 112 -12.29 -3.31 -2.06
C SER A 112 -11.87 -1.88 -1.82
N ASN A 113 -12.85 -0.99 -1.67
CA ASN A 113 -12.57 0.38 -1.28
C ASN A 113 -12.53 0.47 0.24
N GLN A 114 -11.66 1.33 0.76
CA GLN A 114 -11.64 1.65 2.18
C GLN A 114 -12.79 2.60 2.57
N PRO A 115 -13.15 2.70 3.85
CA PRO A 115 -14.11 3.70 4.32
C PRO A 115 -13.67 5.14 3.98
N PRO A 116 -14.60 6.06 3.66
CA PRO A 116 -14.26 7.45 3.40
C PRO A 116 -13.54 8.13 4.59
N ASN A 117 -12.54 8.97 4.30
CA ASN A 117 -11.78 9.73 5.30
C ASN A 117 -11.06 8.89 6.38
N SER A 118 -10.64 7.67 6.02
CA SER A 118 -9.94 6.72 6.89
C SER A 118 -8.52 6.38 6.39
N PRO A 119 -7.58 7.34 6.35
CA PRO A 119 -6.19 7.07 5.96
C PRO A 119 -5.46 6.13 6.94
N ASP A 120 -5.93 6.07 8.18
CA ASP A 120 -5.54 5.12 9.21
C ASP A 120 -5.83 3.66 8.84
N PHE A 121 -6.76 3.43 7.92
CA PHE A 121 -7.06 2.10 7.37
C PHE A 121 -6.32 1.78 6.07
N ASN A 122 -5.44 2.67 5.60
CA ASN A 122 -4.55 2.40 4.48
C ASN A 122 -3.13 2.12 4.98
N VAL A 123 -2.60 0.91 4.75
CA VAL A 123 -1.21 0.58 5.15
C VAL A 123 -0.17 1.50 4.49
N LEU A 124 -0.48 2.02 3.29
CA LEU A 124 0.39 2.92 2.55
C LEU A 124 0.56 4.25 3.29
N ASP A 125 -0.56 4.89 3.61
CA ASP A 125 -0.60 6.19 4.29
C ASP A 125 -0.21 6.08 5.77
N LEU A 126 -0.65 5.01 6.44
CA LEU A 126 -0.45 4.81 7.87
C LEU A 126 1.03 4.76 8.27
N GLY A 127 1.93 4.30 7.39
CA GLY A 127 3.35 4.30 7.73
C GLY A 127 4.32 3.80 6.67
N PHE A 128 3.84 3.12 5.63
CA PHE A 128 4.74 2.62 4.58
C PHE A 128 5.38 3.77 3.79
N PHE A 129 4.61 4.77 3.33
CA PHE A 129 5.20 5.90 2.61
C PHE A 129 6.15 6.72 3.47
N ASN A 130 5.83 6.93 4.75
CA ASN A 130 6.76 7.56 5.70
C ASN A 130 8.07 6.79 5.84
N SER A 131 8.01 5.45 5.83
CA SER A 131 9.19 4.59 5.92
C SER A 131 10.07 4.70 4.67
N ILE A 132 9.47 4.65 3.47
CA ILE A 132 10.20 4.81 2.21
C ILE A 132 10.78 6.21 2.09
N GLN A 133 10.01 7.24 2.44
CA GLN A 133 10.45 8.62 2.38
C GLN A 133 11.67 8.85 3.29
N SER A 134 11.67 8.27 4.49
CA SER A 134 12.82 8.34 5.40
C SER A 134 14.09 7.71 4.82
N LEU A 135 13.99 6.65 4.02
CA LEU A 135 15.12 6.03 3.31
C LEU A 135 15.53 6.83 2.07
N GLN A 136 14.55 7.36 1.33
CA GLN A 136 14.80 8.17 0.14
C GLN A 136 15.52 9.47 0.50
N HIS A 137 15.17 10.13 1.62
CA HIS A 137 15.84 11.34 2.10
C HIS A 137 17.32 11.15 2.47
N GLN A 138 17.79 9.90 2.63
CA GLN A 138 19.21 9.61 2.87
C GLN A 138 20.03 9.58 1.58
N LYS A 139 19.37 9.66 0.42
CA LYS A 139 20.00 9.61 -0.90
C LYS A 139 20.07 11.00 -1.50
N MET A 140 21.20 11.32 -2.13
CA MET A 140 21.34 12.57 -2.89
C MET A 140 20.60 12.43 -4.22
N THR A 141 19.64 13.31 -4.46
CA THR A 141 18.84 13.33 -5.71
C THR A 141 18.93 14.70 -6.35
N GLN A 142 19.42 14.80 -7.58
CA GLN A 142 19.58 16.07 -8.30
C GLN A 142 18.63 16.18 -9.50
N THR A 143 18.09 15.04 -9.94
CA THR A 143 17.16 14.93 -11.07
C THR A 143 15.90 14.14 -10.69
N VAL A 144 14.90 14.15 -11.58
CA VAL A 144 13.67 13.35 -11.40
C VAL A 144 14.01 11.87 -11.47
N GLU A 145 14.93 11.50 -12.36
CA GLU A 145 15.44 10.16 -12.54
C GLU A 145 16.17 9.67 -11.28
N ASP A 146 17.01 10.51 -10.66
CA ASP A 146 17.65 10.18 -9.38
C ASP A 146 16.61 9.96 -8.29
N LEU A 147 15.56 10.78 -8.25
CA LEU A 147 14.48 10.64 -7.28
C LEU A 147 13.71 9.33 -7.49
N ILE A 148 13.42 8.96 -8.74
CA ILE A 148 12.80 7.68 -9.07
C ILE A 148 13.67 6.53 -8.59
N GLY A 149 14.95 6.52 -8.96
CA GLY A 149 15.89 5.50 -8.51
C GLY A 149 16.02 5.45 -6.99
N ALA A 150 16.00 6.60 -6.31
CA ALA A 150 16.07 6.67 -4.85
C ALA A 150 14.84 6.05 -4.17
N VAL A 151 13.63 6.29 -4.72
CA VAL A 151 12.36 5.70 -4.24
C VAL A 151 12.34 4.19 -4.49
N GLU A 152 12.73 3.74 -5.68
CA GLU A 152 12.82 2.31 -6.02
C GLU A 152 13.81 1.59 -5.11
N ASN A 153 15.01 2.17 -4.91
CA ASN A 153 15.99 1.63 -3.99
C ASN A 153 15.45 1.60 -2.55
N ALA A 154 14.79 2.66 -2.10
CA ALA A 154 14.19 2.72 -0.77
C ALA A 154 13.10 1.65 -0.58
N PHE A 155 12.29 1.40 -1.62
CA PHE A 155 11.31 0.31 -1.62
C PHE A 155 11.98 -1.06 -1.43
N HIS A 156 13.07 -1.33 -2.17
CA HIS A 156 13.78 -2.60 -2.09
C HIS A 156 14.54 -2.79 -0.76
N GLU A 157 15.20 -1.74 -0.28
CA GLU A 157 15.97 -1.72 0.98
C GLU A 157 15.07 -1.81 2.21
N MET A 158 13.80 -1.41 2.11
CA MET A 158 12.90 -1.41 3.25
C MET A 158 12.78 -2.83 3.87
N PRO A 159 13.15 -2.98 5.15
CA PRO A 159 13.09 -4.28 5.82
C PRO A 159 11.67 -4.82 5.91
N ALA A 160 11.52 -6.14 5.73
CA ALA A 160 10.23 -6.82 5.88
C ALA A 160 9.63 -6.60 7.29
N ASP A 161 10.46 -6.54 8.33
CA ASP A 161 10.00 -6.28 9.70
C ASP A 161 9.38 -4.90 9.87
N THR A 162 9.87 -3.89 9.15
CA THR A 162 9.29 -2.54 9.16
C THR A 162 7.88 -2.58 8.57
N LEU A 163 7.72 -3.21 7.40
CA LEU A 163 6.41 -3.37 6.78
C LEU A 163 5.46 -4.21 7.65
N ALA A 164 5.95 -5.28 8.27
CA ALA A 164 5.17 -6.11 9.16
C ALA A 164 4.63 -5.31 10.37
N ARG A 165 5.45 -4.44 10.96
CA ARG A 165 5.01 -3.53 12.02
C ARG A 165 3.92 -2.57 11.55
N THR A 166 4.02 -2.03 10.32
CA THR A 166 2.95 -1.18 9.76
C THR A 166 1.62 -1.93 9.66
N PHE A 167 1.63 -3.21 9.27
CA PHE A 167 0.43 -4.04 9.28
C PHE A 167 -0.13 -4.32 10.69
N VAL A 168 0.73 -4.44 11.70
CA VAL A 168 0.27 -4.55 13.10
C VAL A 168 -0.34 -3.23 13.58
N SER A 169 0.25 -2.09 13.21
CA SER A 169 -0.35 -0.77 13.47
C SER A 169 -1.71 -0.63 12.81
N LEU A 170 -1.88 -1.12 11.58
CA LEU A 170 -3.17 -1.14 10.88
C LEU A 170 -4.21 -1.97 11.65
N GLN A 171 -3.84 -3.14 12.15
CA GLN A 171 -4.74 -3.94 12.98
C GLN A 171 -5.08 -3.24 14.30
N SER A 172 -4.12 -2.51 14.88
CA SER A 172 -4.35 -1.73 16.10
C SER A 172 -5.33 -0.57 15.85
N ALA A 173 -5.22 0.10 14.69
CA ALA A 173 -6.16 1.11 14.24
C ALA A 173 -7.59 0.55 14.14
N MET A 174 -7.74 -0.61 13.48
CA MET A 174 -9.04 -1.29 13.37
C MET A 174 -9.62 -1.67 14.73
N VAL A 175 -8.82 -2.26 15.63
CA VAL A 175 -9.25 -2.62 16.99
C VAL A 175 -9.71 -1.39 17.77
N LYS A 176 -8.95 -0.29 17.71
CA LYS A 176 -9.31 0.97 18.38
C LYS A 176 -10.56 1.62 17.79
N SER A 177 -10.75 1.54 16.49
CA SER A 177 -11.97 2.04 15.87
C SER A 177 -13.20 1.24 16.31
N ILE A 178 -13.10 -0.08 16.45
CA ILE A 178 -14.18 -0.91 17.00
C ILE A 178 -14.47 -0.52 18.46
N GLU A 179 -13.43 -0.36 19.28
CA GLU A 179 -13.54 0.08 20.69
C GLU A 179 -14.27 1.42 20.84
N LEU A 180 -14.07 2.34 19.89
CA LEU A 180 -14.65 3.68 19.91
C LEU A 180 -15.81 3.84 18.93
N HIS A 181 -16.49 2.75 18.55
CA HIS A 181 -17.69 2.78 17.70
C HIS A 181 -17.51 3.59 16.39
N GLY A 182 -16.37 3.44 15.73
CA GLY A 182 -16.07 4.11 14.45
C GLY A 182 -15.47 5.51 14.59
N MET A 183 -15.27 6.03 15.80
CA MET A 183 -14.60 7.32 15.99
C MET A 183 -13.11 7.26 15.61
N ARG A 184 -12.58 8.40 15.17
CA ARG A 184 -11.18 8.57 14.74
C ARG A 184 -10.24 9.08 15.84
N ASP A 185 -10.78 9.43 17.01
CA ASP A 185 -10.05 10.10 18.09
C ASP A 185 -9.27 9.12 18.99
N TYR A 186 -8.61 8.14 18.39
CA TYR A 186 -7.72 7.23 19.11
C TYR A 186 -6.26 7.59 18.87
N LYS A 187 -5.45 7.53 19.93
CA LYS A 187 -4.00 7.54 19.80
C LYS A 187 -3.53 6.13 19.53
N LEU A 188 -2.95 5.91 18.35
CA LEU A 188 -2.19 4.69 18.10
C LEU A 188 -1.03 4.66 19.08
N SER A 189 -1.04 3.68 19.99
CA SER A 189 0.09 3.45 20.85
C SER A 189 1.26 3.05 19.97
N HIS A 190 2.35 3.84 20.01
CA HIS A 190 3.60 3.43 19.40
C HIS A 190 4.02 2.12 20.05
N LEU A 191 3.79 0.99 19.37
CA LEU A 191 4.31 -0.30 19.79
C LEU A 191 5.82 -0.12 19.98
N LYS A 192 6.29 -0.23 21.23
CA LYS A 192 7.67 0.09 21.60
C LYS A 192 8.62 -0.62 20.62
N LYS A 193 9.63 0.11 20.11
CA LYS A 193 10.68 -0.39 19.20
C LYS A 193 11.40 -1.64 19.75
N THR A 194 11.27 -1.91 21.04
CA THR A 194 11.81 -3.07 21.76
C THR A 194 10.69 -3.74 22.54
N GLY A 195 10.14 -4.84 22.04
CA GLY A 195 9.00 -5.49 22.70
C GLY A 195 8.42 -6.67 21.94
N SER A 196 9.21 -7.75 21.89
CA SER A 196 8.77 -9.12 21.57
C SER A 196 8.54 -9.45 20.10
N VAL A 197 9.42 -10.32 19.60
CA VAL A 197 9.24 -11.23 18.45
C VAL A 197 7.84 -11.89 18.40
N VAL A 198 7.11 -11.91 19.53
CA VAL A 198 5.73 -12.37 19.71
C VAL A 198 4.69 -11.61 18.87
N GLY A 199 4.87 -10.31 18.59
CA GLY A 199 3.94 -9.52 17.77
C GLY A 199 4.10 -9.77 16.26
N LEU A 200 5.30 -10.17 15.83
CA LEU A 200 5.59 -10.56 14.45
C LEU A 200 5.24 -12.03 14.19
N SER A 201 5.28 -12.88 15.23
CA SER A 201 4.88 -14.29 15.12
C SER A 201 3.35 -14.47 15.11
N LYS A 202 2.59 -13.62 15.81
CA LYS A 202 1.12 -13.59 15.69
C LYS A 202 0.71 -12.94 14.36
N THR A 203 0.06 -13.72 13.50
CA THR A 203 -0.50 -13.26 12.21
C THR A 203 -1.63 -12.25 12.34
N SER A 204 -2.21 -12.07 13.53
CA SER A 204 -3.31 -11.16 13.81
C SER A 204 -3.31 -10.70 15.26
N LEU A 205 -3.68 -9.44 15.49
CA LEU A 205 -4.09 -8.97 16.82
C LEU A 205 -5.47 -9.53 17.18
N GLU A 206 -5.68 -9.77 18.47
CA GLU A 206 -6.96 -10.24 19.00
C GLU A 206 -7.89 -9.05 19.27
N CYS A 207 -9.16 -9.22 18.90
CA CYS A 207 -10.25 -8.31 19.20
C CYS A 207 -11.11 -8.96 20.29
N PRO A 208 -11.21 -8.40 21.52
CA PRO A 208 -12.02 -8.98 22.57
C PRO A 208 -13.49 -9.13 22.16
N ILE A 209 -14.09 -10.30 22.39
CA ILE A 209 -15.47 -10.58 21.96
C ILE A 209 -16.50 -9.63 22.59
N ALA A 210 -16.28 -9.21 23.83
CA ALA A 210 -17.13 -8.24 24.51
C ALA A 210 -17.13 -6.90 23.77
N MET A 211 -15.95 -6.42 23.36
CA MET A 211 -15.79 -5.17 22.61
C MET A 211 -16.44 -5.27 21.22
N TYR A 212 -16.27 -6.39 20.52
CA TYR A 212 -16.95 -6.63 19.25
C TYR A 212 -18.47 -6.64 19.41
N THR A 213 -18.98 -7.34 20.43
CA THR A 213 -20.43 -7.45 20.69
C THR A 213 -21.03 -6.08 21.02
N ASP A 214 -20.34 -5.30 21.84
CA ASP A 214 -20.74 -3.94 22.20
C ASP A 214 -20.78 -3.02 20.97
N ALA A 215 -19.77 -3.08 20.10
CA ALA A 215 -19.76 -2.34 18.85
C ALA A 215 -20.90 -2.72 17.90
N ILE A 216 -21.24 -4.01 17.79
CA ILE A 216 -22.38 -4.48 17.00
C ILE A 216 -23.71 -4.00 17.60
N ASN A 217 -23.86 -4.06 18.93
CA ASN A 217 -25.06 -3.57 19.60
C ASN A 217 -25.25 -2.07 19.37
N ASN A 218 -24.17 -1.29 19.46
CA ASN A 218 -24.20 0.14 19.13
C ASN A 218 -24.63 0.36 17.68
N LEU A 219 -24.04 -0.36 16.72
CA LEU A 219 -24.40 -0.24 15.31
C LEU A 219 -25.90 -0.53 15.07
N ASN A 220 -26.40 -1.62 15.66
CA ASN A 220 -27.82 -2.00 15.55
C ASN A 220 -28.78 -1.03 16.26
N SER A 221 -28.28 -0.16 17.14
CA SER A 221 -29.09 0.86 17.82
C SER A 221 -29.20 2.18 17.05
N LEU A 222 -28.42 2.33 15.97
CA LEU A 222 -28.41 3.51 15.10
C LEU A 222 -29.37 3.37 13.90
N ASP A 223 -29.86 2.16 13.64
CA ASP A 223 -30.91 1.83 12.65
C ASP A 223 -32.31 1.87 13.29
#